data_AF-A0A093Z3E2-F1
#
_entry.id   AF-A0A093Z3E2-F1
#
_cell.length_a   1.000
_cell.length_b   1.000
_cell.length_c   1.000
_cell.angle_alpha   90.00
_cell.angle_beta   90.00
_cell.angle_gamma   90.00
#
_symmetry.space_group_name_H-M   'P 1'
#
loop_
_entity.id
_entity.type
_entity.pdbx_description
1 polymer ?
#
loop_
_entity_poly.entity_id
_entity_poly.type
_entity_poly.pdbx_seq_one_letter_code
_entity_poly.pdbx_strand_id
1 'polypeptide(L)' 'MLRVYMRGLSFHTDDFIGALLDEQPKDGEPMKINGSCFIAQASTKEEVLAELKNDVYGKADVWDFEKIQILPFKPAIIRP' A
#
# COMPACT_ATOMS: atom_id res chain seq x y z
N MET A 1 8.76 -5.13 -1.68
CA MET A 1 7.45 -5.81 -1.81
C MET A 1 6.33 -4.80 -1.56
N LEU A 2 5.30 -4.77 -2.40
CA LEU A 2 4.20 -3.83 -2.26
C LEU A 2 2.94 -4.52 -1.70
N ARG A 3 2.33 -3.94 -0.67
CA ARG A 3 1.08 -4.42 -0.09
C ARG A 3 -0.02 -3.37 -0.17
N VAL A 4 -1.13 -3.75 -0.75
CA VAL A 4 -2.31 -2.90 -0.92
C VAL A 4 -3.46 -3.48 -0.12
N TYR A 5 -4.01 -2.65 0.75
CA TYR A 5 -5.13 -3.01 1.59
C TYR A 5 -6.41 -2.37 1.03
N MET A 6 -7.26 -3.17 0.42
CA MET A 6 -8.50 -2.70 -0.22
C MET A 6 -9.62 -2.53 0.78
N ARG A 7 -10.14 -1.31 0.92
CA ARG A 7 -11.31 -1.02 1.74
C ARG A 7 -12.56 -0.83 0.88
N GLY A 8 -13.63 -1.57 1.21
CA GLY A 8 -14.92 -1.48 0.53
C GLY A 8 -15.78 -0.30 1.00
N LEU A 9 -16.30 0.45 0.00
CA LEU A 9 -17.33 1.51 -0.01
C LEU A 9 -17.38 2.54 1.14
N SER A 10 -17.16 3.79 0.74
CA SER A 10 -17.46 5.08 1.37
C SER A 10 -16.96 5.31 2.80
N PHE A 11 -15.76 5.91 2.95
CA PHE A 11 -15.52 7.05 3.84
C PHE A 11 -14.17 7.71 3.51
N HIS A 12 -14.16 9.04 3.32
CA HIS A 12 -12.95 9.85 3.11
C HIS A 12 -12.12 9.93 4.39
N THR A 13 -10.87 9.48 4.34
CA THR A 13 -9.76 9.97 5.17
C THR A 13 -8.47 9.61 4.45
N ASP A 14 -7.60 10.60 4.26
CA ASP A 14 -6.26 10.51 3.67
C ASP A 14 -5.55 9.20 4.03
N ASP A 15 -5.37 8.34 3.02
CA ASP A 15 -4.99 6.95 3.20
C ASP A 15 -3.58 6.81 3.79
N PHE A 16 -3.45 5.90 4.75
CA PHE A 16 -2.20 5.60 5.42
C PHE A 16 -1.21 4.96 4.44
N ILE A 17 -0.13 5.67 4.12
CA ILE A 17 0.96 5.20 3.24
C ILE A 17 2.24 5.10 4.08
N GLY A 18 2.94 3.98 3.99
CA GLY A 18 4.15 3.74 4.78
C GLY A 18 5.17 2.83 4.11
N ALA A 19 6.41 2.92 4.59
CA ALA A 19 7.46 1.98 4.25
C ALA A 19 7.35 0.72 5.13
N LEU A 20 7.47 -0.45 4.50
CA LEU A 20 7.64 -1.72 5.20
C LEU A 20 9.12 -1.88 5.55
N LEU A 21 9.38 -2.28 6.79
CA LEU A 21 10.71 -2.50 7.34
C LEU A 21 10.89 -3.99 7.64
N ASP A 22 12.09 -4.52 7.41
CA ASP A 22 12.43 -5.91 7.79
C ASP A 22 12.50 -6.09 9.31
N GLU A 23 13.01 -5.08 10.02
CA GLU A 23 13.19 -5.08 11.47
C GLU A 23 12.83 -3.70 12.02
N GLN A 24 12.46 -3.63 13.30
CA GLN A 24 12.26 -2.35 13.98
C GLN A 24 13.58 -1.56 13.94
N PRO A 25 13.57 -0.30 13.47
CA PRO A 25 14.79 0.47 13.34
C PRO A 25 15.42 0.69 14.73
N LYS A 26 16.71 0.37 14.85
CA LYS A 26 17.53 0.68 16.02
C LYS A 26 18.10 2.08 15.88
N ASP A 27 18.27 2.76 17.00
CA ASP A 27 18.70 4.16 17.02
C ASP A 27 20.08 4.31 16.37
N GLY A 28 20.17 5.12 15.31
CA GLY A 28 21.40 5.34 14.54
C GLY A 28 21.71 4.37 13.39
N GLU A 29 20.90 3.32 13.16
CA GLU A 29 21.07 2.42 12.01
C GLU A 29 20.22 2.84 10.80
N PRO A 30 20.71 2.61 9.56
CA PRO A 30 19.92 2.86 8.36
C PRO A 30 18.66 1.97 8.35
N MET A 31 17.51 2.59 8.12
CA MET A 31 16.23 1.90 8.01
C MET A 31 16.27 0.88 6.86
N LYS A 32 16.08 -0.41 7.20
CA LYS A 32 16.01 -1.50 6.22
C LYS A 32 14.61 -1.58 5.61
N ILE A 33 14.35 -0.67 4.67
CA ILE A 33 13.09 -0.62 3.93
C ILE A 33 13.07 -1.78 2.93
N ASN A 34 12.10 -2.67 3.07
CA ASN A 34 11.91 -3.82 2.18
C ASN A 34 10.67 -3.68 1.27
N GLY A 35 9.92 -2.58 1.40
CA GLY A 35 8.67 -2.42 0.68
C GLY A 35 7.87 -1.18 1.06
N SER A 36 6.64 -1.14 0.55
CA SER A 36 5.67 -0.10 0.87
C SER A 36 4.30 -0.72 1.09
N CYS A 37 3.52 -0.11 1.97
CA CYS A 37 2.11 -0.43 2.15
C CYS A 37 1.27 0.83 1.99
N PHE A 38 0.09 0.65 1.41
CA PHE A 38 -0.93 1.69 1.40
C PHE A 38 -2.32 1.06 1.47
N ILE A 39 -3.26 1.85 1.97
CA ILE A 39 -4.68 1.53 1.95
C ILE A 39 -5.25 2.15 0.66
N ALA A 40 -6.01 1.38 -0.10
CA ALA A 40 -6.65 1.84 -1.31
C ALA A 40 -8.16 1.65 -1.20
N GLN A 41 -8.90 2.70 -1.55
CA GLN A 41 -10.34 2.63 -1.71
C GLN A 41 -10.66 2.21 -3.16
N ALA A 42 -11.13 0.98 -3.34
CA ALA A 42 -11.48 0.45 -4.65
C ALA A 42 -12.54 -0.65 -4.50
N SER A 43 -13.35 -0.82 -5.54
CA SER A 43 -14.41 -1.85 -5.55
C SER A 43 -13.87 -3.20 -6.02
N THR A 44 -12.81 -3.18 -6.83
CA THR A 44 -12.23 -4.37 -7.47
C THR A 44 -10.72 -4.34 -7.45
N LYS A 45 -10.07 -5.51 -7.53
CA LYS A 45 -8.60 -5.60 -7.55
C LYS A 45 -8.03 -5.04 -8.85
N GLU A 46 -8.78 -5.15 -9.93
CA GLU A 46 -8.43 -4.70 -11.27
C GLU A 46 -8.32 -3.19 -11.33
N GLU A 47 -9.22 -2.48 -10.65
CA GLU A 47 -9.19 -1.02 -10.49
C GLU A 47 -7.89 -0.56 -9.78
N VAL A 48 -7.52 -1.24 -8.69
CA VAL A 48 -6.26 -0.98 -7.97
C VAL A 48 -5.05 -1.23 -8.88
N LEU A 49 -5.05 -2.32 -9.63
CA LEU A 49 -3.95 -2.65 -10.55
C LEU A 49 -3.84 -1.65 -11.71
N ALA A 50 -4.97 -1.18 -12.24
CA ALA A 50 -4.99 -0.17 -13.29
C ALA A 50 -4.41 1.16 -12.78
N GLU A 51 -4.80 1.57 -11.57
CA GLU A 51 -4.28 2.80 -10.97
C GLU A 51 -2.80 2.69 -10.64
N LEU A 52 -2.34 1.54 -10.14
CA LEU A 52 -0.92 1.31 -9.87
C LEU A 52 -0.05 1.29 -11.12
N LYS A 53 -0.58 0.82 -12.25
CA LYS A 53 0.12 0.92 -13.54
C LYS A 53 0.20 2.35 -14.05
N ASN A 54 -0.77 3.19 -13.70
CA ASN A 54 -0.81 4.60 -14.10
C ASN A 54 -0.01 5.53 -13.16
N ASP A 55 0.30 5.08 -11.95
CA ASP A 55 1.12 5.80 -10.99
C ASP A 55 2.57 5.99 -11.47
N VAL A 56 3.25 7.02 -10.96
CA VAL A 56 4.63 7.38 -11.31
C VAL A 56 5.58 6.19 -11.11
N TYR A 57 5.40 5.46 -10.02
CA TYR A 57 6.22 4.29 -9.69
C TYR A 57 5.89 3.06 -10.57
N GLY A 58 4.64 2.91 -11.02
CA GLY A 58 4.27 1.87 -11.98
C GLY A 58 4.83 2.13 -13.37
N LYS A 59 4.78 3.39 -13.81
CA LYS A 59 5.39 3.84 -15.08
C LYS A 59 6.90 3.78 -15.07
N ALA A 60 7.52 3.96 -13.89
CA ALA A 60 8.96 3.87 -13.70
C ALA A 60 9.46 2.43 -13.46
N ASP A 61 8.60 1.42 -13.57
CA ASP A 61 8.94 0.00 -13.34
C ASP A 61 9.57 -0.26 -11.95
N VAL A 62 9.13 0.51 -10.95
CA VAL A 62 9.56 0.34 -9.56
C VAL A 62 8.73 -0.75 -8.87
N TRP A 63 7.49 -0.94 -9.31
CA TRP A 63 6.58 -1.95 -8.76
C TRP A 63 6.74 -3.31 -9.43
N ASP A 64 7.14 -4.30 -8.64
CA ASP A 64 7.13 -5.71 -9.06
C ASP A 64 5.70 -6.28 -8.96
N PHE A 65 4.94 -6.19 -10.07
CA PHE A 65 3.54 -6.63 -10.16
C PHE A 65 3.32 -8.11 -9.85
N GLU A 66 4.32 -8.97 -10.00
CA GLU A 66 4.22 -10.40 -9.62
C GLU A 66 4.24 -10.58 -8.11
N LYS A 67 4.88 -9.66 -7.37
CA LYS A 67 5.00 -9.71 -5.92
C LYS A 67 4.03 -8.77 -5.18
N ILE A 68 3.17 -8.04 -5.90
CA ILE A 68 2.14 -7.18 -5.27
C ILE A 68 1.11 -8.07 -4.55
N GLN A 69 0.81 -7.73 -3.31
CA GLN A 69 -0.26 -8.37 -2.57
C GLN A 69 -1.42 -7.39 -2.39
N ILE A 70 -2.59 -7.74 -2.93
CA ILE A 70 -3.83 -6.96 -2.75
C ILE A 70 -4.75 -7.74 -1.83
N LEU A 71 -4.96 -7.22 -0.62
CA LEU A 71 -5.67 -7.87 0.47
C LEU A 71 -6.93 -7.07 0.85
N PRO A 72 -8.09 -7.71 1.04
CA PRO A 72 -9.26 -7.03 1.58
C PRO A 72 -8.98 -6.57 3.02
N PHE A 73 -9.36 -5.34 3.34
CA PHE A 73 -9.09 -4.71 4.62
C PHE A 73 -10.30 -3.94 5.12
N LYS A 74 -10.71 -4.23 6.36
CA LYS A 74 -11.72 -3.47 7.08
C LYS A 74 -11.07 -2.96 8.37
N PRO A 75 -10.79 -1.65 8.48
CA PRO A 75 -10.20 -1.10 9.68
C PRO A 75 -11.16 -1.25 10.86
N ALA A 76 -10.61 -1.63 12.02
CA ALA A 76 -11.37 -1.77 13.26
C ALA A 76 -11.66 -0.42 13.93
N ILE A 77 -10.78 0.56 13.75
CA ILE A 77 -10.93 1.92 14.28
C ILE A 77 -10.89 2.88 13.10
N ILE A 78 -11.99 3.62 12.91
CA ILE A 78 -12.10 4.70 11.95
C ILE A 78 -12.26 5.94 12.83
N ARG A 79 -11.19 6.75 12.97
CA ARG A 79 -11.36 8.04 13.64
C ARG A 79 -12.14 8.98 12.70
N PRO A 80 -13.18 9.67 13.19
CA PRO A 80 -13.85 10.71 12.42
C PRO A 80 -12.94 11.91 12.17
#